data_AF-A0A370BCP8-F1
#
_entry.id   AF-A0A370BCP8-F1
#
_cell.length_a   1.000
_cell.length_b   1.000
_cell.length_c   1.000
_cell.angle_alpha   90.00
_cell.angle_beta   90.00
_cell.angle_gamma   90.00
#
_symmetry.space_group_name_H-M   'P 1'
#
loop_
_entity.id
_entity.type
_entity.pdbx_description
1 polymer ?
#
loop_
_entity_poly.entity_id
_entity_poly.type
_entity_poly.pdbx_seq_one_letter_code
_entity_poly.pdbx_strand_id
1 'polypeptide(L)'
;MGSTRQRSTREEPAKHLPHDRVPLPAHLQLLPAIGRFPGRFPVQELTEATGLSSWVVGLAMKFYCACGLARKVSSRGLYEPSETAREISAAWDKAPEEGAHALRDAWRKQWFAGAARQRSLEHPATRAALRQRFLALAKVPGYEKNVDRLLDLMVELGFLVEEPEGFFQWYEGANSASANGEAPTTGSDGHEGRAPQEEGQEHAASEDDEEQSVPGPRQSEENTTGAGFGQDAGQLLSRRLGMGEAWHLDADEATALHHHVTGLLTVLSALHTRAAADGTPLKPELTAPLWSLAEIAAMDRAEWLDTHRLIQQLGATTPLRKESTTN
;
A
#
# COMPACT_ATOMS: atom_id res chain seq x y z
N MET A 1 45.24 1.74 13.91
CA MET A 1 44.37 2.90 13.62
C MET A 1 42.92 2.42 13.59
N GLY A 2 42.19 2.60 14.68
CA GLY A 2 40.81 2.12 14.82
C GLY A 2 39.84 3.14 14.22
N SER A 3 39.20 2.79 13.10
CA SER A 3 38.11 3.59 12.53
C SER A 3 36.93 3.60 13.50
N THR A 4 36.75 4.71 14.21
CA THR A 4 35.62 4.92 15.10
C THR A 4 34.38 5.04 14.22
N ARG A 5 33.57 3.98 14.15
CA ARG A 5 32.26 4.01 13.47
C ARG A 5 31.41 5.10 14.12
N GLN A 6 31.31 6.23 13.43
CA GLN A 6 30.44 7.34 13.79
C GLN A 6 29.00 6.84 13.68
N ARG A 7 28.41 6.48 14.82
CA ARG A 7 27.03 6.05 14.91
C ARG A 7 26.18 7.28 14.61
N SER A 8 25.66 7.40 13.39
CA SER A 8 24.75 8.48 13.04
C SER A 8 23.59 8.44 14.03
N THR A 9 23.47 9.50 14.84
CA THR A 9 22.36 9.71 15.76
C THR A 9 21.15 10.00 14.89
N ARG A 10 20.42 8.94 14.55
CA ARG A 10 19.16 9.03 13.83
C ARG A 10 18.19 9.86 14.67
N GLU A 11 17.68 10.93 14.09
CA GLU A 11 16.74 11.83 14.75
C GLU A 11 15.49 11.06 15.20
N GLU A 12 15.04 11.29 16.43
CA GLU A 12 13.85 10.61 16.96
C GLU A 12 12.57 11.20 16.34
N PRO A 13 11.57 10.36 16.02
CA PRO A 13 10.35 10.85 15.41
C PRO A 13 9.48 11.66 16.38
N ALA A 14 8.92 12.75 15.86
CA ALA A 14 8.02 13.64 16.61
C ALA A 14 6.75 12.90 17.07
N LYS A 15 6.38 11.86 16.34
CA LYS A 15 5.32 10.91 16.70
C LYS A 15 5.95 9.53 16.86
N HIS A 16 5.73 8.91 18.02
CA HIS A 16 6.23 7.56 18.26
C HIS A 16 5.52 6.55 17.34
N LEU A 17 6.33 5.69 16.72
CA LEU A 17 5.90 4.62 15.83
C LEU A 17 6.28 3.26 16.44
N PRO A 18 5.57 2.16 16.10
CA PRO A 18 6.02 0.83 16.45
C PRO A 18 7.38 0.56 15.80
N HIS A 19 8.23 -0.20 16.47
CA HIS A 19 9.57 -0.49 15.96
C HIS A 19 9.49 -1.57 14.88
N ASP A 20 10.14 -1.37 13.72
CA ASP A 20 10.11 -2.31 12.58
C ASP A 20 10.54 -3.75 12.94
N ARG A 21 11.52 -3.88 13.84
CA ARG A 21 12.02 -5.14 14.39
C ARG A 21 11.10 -5.85 15.39
N VAL A 22 10.02 -5.22 15.85
CA VAL A 22 9.01 -5.90 16.67
C VAL A 22 7.99 -6.49 15.69
N PRO A 23 7.85 -7.83 15.60
CA PRO A 23 6.92 -8.44 14.67
C PRO A 23 5.46 -8.22 15.12
N LEU A 24 4.53 -8.22 14.17
CA LEU A 24 3.10 -7.98 14.45
C LEU A 24 2.53 -8.92 15.53
N PRO A 25 2.74 -10.26 15.48
CA PRO A 25 2.23 -11.15 16.54
C PRO A 25 2.74 -10.79 17.95
N ALA A 26 3.98 -10.28 18.07
CA ALA A 26 4.50 -9.82 19.36
C ALA A 26 3.76 -8.58 19.85
N HIS A 27 3.38 -7.66 18.97
CA HIS A 27 2.56 -6.52 19.34
C HIS A 27 1.18 -6.95 19.87
N LEU A 28 0.54 -7.90 19.20
CA LEU A 28 -0.78 -8.42 19.60
C LEU A 28 -0.73 -9.15 20.95
N GLN A 29 0.37 -9.85 21.25
CA GLN A 29 0.57 -10.49 22.56
C GLN A 29 0.81 -9.47 23.68
N LEU A 30 1.57 -8.41 23.39
CA LEU A 30 1.93 -7.40 24.40
C LEU A 30 0.76 -6.51 24.82
N LEU A 31 -0.15 -6.19 23.89
CA LEU A 31 -1.28 -5.28 24.11
C LEU A 31 -2.15 -5.66 25.32
N PRO A 32 -2.73 -6.87 25.40
CA PRO A 32 -3.49 -7.27 26.58
C PRO A 32 -2.58 -7.56 27.79
N ALA A 33 -1.37 -8.11 27.56
CA ALA A 33 -0.48 -8.50 28.65
C ALA A 33 -0.08 -7.33 29.56
N ILE A 34 0.11 -6.13 29.02
CA ILE A 34 0.44 -4.93 29.81
C ILE A 34 -0.63 -4.65 30.88
N GLY A 35 -1.91 -4.78 30.54
CA GLY A 35 -3.02 -4.47 31.45
C GLY A 35 -3.23 -5.50 32.56
N ARG A 36 -2.67 -6.71 32.44
CA ARG A 36 -2.80 -7.77 33.45
C ARG A 36 -1.99 -7.53 34.72
N PHE A 37 -1.05 -6.60 34.70
CA PHE A 37 -0.22 -6.30 35.86
C PHE A 37 -0.99 -5.47 36.90
N PRO A 38 -1.01 -5.87 38.18
CA PRO A 38 -1.75 -5.14 39.22
C PRO A 38 -1.11 -3.78 39.56
N GLY A 39 0.18 -3.61 39.27
CA GLY A 39 0.92 -2.39 39.61
C GLY A 39 2.17 -2.22 38.74
N ARG A 40 3.24 -1.70 39.35
CA ARG A 40 4.50 -1.48 38.64
C ARG A 40 5.16 -2.81 38.27
N PHE A 41 5.65 -2.92 37.04
CA PHE A 41 6.32 -4.11 36.54
C PHE A 41 7.60 -3.73 35.77
N PRO A 42 8.71 -4.48 35.91
CA PRO A 42 9.88 -4.37 35.05
C PRO A 42 9.65 -5.06 33.70
N VAL A 43 10.48 -4.74 32.71
CA VAL A 43 10.47 -5.41 31.39
C VAL A 43 10.54 -6.94 31.52
N GLN A 44 11.31 -7.44 32.49
CA GLN A 44 11.52 -8.87 32.68
C GLN A 44 10.23 -9.63 33.01
N GLU A 45 9.37 -9.07 33.87
CA GLU A 45 8.10 -9.73 34.22
C GLU A 45 7.15 -9.80 33.00
N LEU A 46 7.11 -8.75 32.17
CA LEU A 46 6.34 -8.77 30.92
C LEU A 46 6.92 -9.76 29.90
N THR A 47 8.25 -9.91 29.87
CA THR A 47 8.93 -10.96 29.09
C THR A 47 8.52 -12.36 29.55
N GLU A 48 8.50 -12.62 30.85
CA GLU A 48 8.08 -13.91 31.41
C GLU A 48 6.61 -14.20 31.11
N ALA A 49 5.74 -13.19 31.22
CA ALA A 49 4.31 -13.32 30.95
C ALA A 49 3.96 -13.57 29.47
N THR A 50 4.79 -13.09 28.53
CA THR A 50 4.54 -13.19 27.09
C THR A 50 5.43 -14.20 26.36
N GLY A 51 6.50 -14.66 26.99
CA GLY A 51 7.55 -15.46 26.34
C GLY A 51 8.41 -14.69 25.34
N LEU A 52 8.24 -13.36 25.23
CA LEU A 52 8.96 -12.51 24.29
C LEU A 52 10.29 -12.02 24.90
N SER A 53 11.36 -11.99 24.10
CA SER A 53 12.66 -11.50 24.57
C SER A 53 12.58 -10.06 25.14
N SER A 54 13.34 -9.79 26.19
CA SER A 54 13.37 -8.47 26.86
C SER A 54 13.73 -7.32 25.92
N TRP A 55 14.53 -7.59 24.89
CA TRP A 55 14.85 -6.63 23.85
C TRP A 55 13.62 -6.26 23.01
N VAL A 56 12.82 -7.24 22.56
CA VAL A 56 11.56 -6.99 21.82
C VAL A 56 10.58 -6.20 22.67
N VAL A 57 10.38 -6.62 23.93
CA VAL A 57 9.49 -5.93 24.87
C VAL A 57 9.95 -4.48 25.07
N GLY A 58 11.24 -4.26 25.33
CA GLY A 58 11.81 -2.92 25.54
C GLY A 58 11.62 -1.98 24.35
N LEU A 59 11.75 -2.49 23.11
CA LEU A 59 11.48 -1.71 21.91
C LEU A 59 10.01 -1.30 21.79
N ALA A 60 9.09 -2.22 22.07
CA ALA A 60 7.66 -1.98 21.95
C ALA A 60 7.13 -1.00 23.02
N MET A 61 7.68 -1.03 24.24
CA MET A 61 7.21 -0.19 25.35
C MET A 61 7.27 1.31 25.07
N LYS A 62 8.22 1.79 24.25
CA LYS A 62 8.27 3.21 23.88
C LYS A 62 7.01 3.65 23.13
N PHE A 63 6.54 2.82 22.21
CA PHE A 63 5.31 3.06 21.46
C PHE A 63 4.07 2.96 22.35
N TYR A 64 3.99 1.95 23.22
CA TYR A 64 2.84 1.79 24.12
C TYR A 64 2.73 2.88 25.19
N CYS A 65 3.87 3.40 25.67
CA CYS A 65 3.86 4.58 26.53
C CYS A 65 3.33 5.81 25.81
N ALA A 66 3.72 6.00 24.54
CA ALA A 66 3.22 7.10 23.73
C ALA A 66 1.72 7.01 23.43
N CYS A 67 1.20 5.79 23.29
CA CYS A 67 -0.23 5.52 23.10
C CYS A 67 -1.02 5.57 24.41
N GLY A 68 -0.36 5.87 25.55
CA GLY A 68 -1.00 5.99 26.85
C GLY A 68 -1.37 4.67 27.52
N LEU A 69 -0.94 3.52 27.00
CA LEU A 69 -1.25 2.21 27.59
C LEU A 69 -0.41 1.92 28.83
N ALA A 70 0.80 2.46 28.90
CA ALA A 70 1.68 2.34 30.05
C ALA A 70 2.34 3.66 30.36
N ARG A 71 2.85 3.80 31.59
CA ARG A 71 3.66 4.93 32.02
C ARG A 71 5.04 4.43 32.46
N LYS A 72 6.09 5.07 31.95
CA LYS A 72 7.46 4.81 32.45
C LYS A 72 7.64 5.49 33.81
N VAL A 73 7.88 4.71 34.85
CA VAL A 73 8.00 5.20 36.24
C VAL A 73 9.45 5.55 36.57
N SER A 74 10.42 4.82 36.02
CA SER A 74 11.84 5.07 36.27
C SER A 74 12.72 4.83 35.04
N SER A 75 13.95 5.35 35.08
CA SER A 75 14.95 5.12 34.04
C SER A 75 15.37 3.65 33.93
N ARG A 76 15.19 2.84 34.98
CA ARG A 76 15.57 1.41 35.03
C ARG A 76 14.60 0.46 34.32
N GLY A 77 13.74 0.98 33.43
CA GLY A 77 12.78 0.16 32.70
C GLY A 77 11.65 -0.38 33.56
N LEU A 78 11.23 0.39 34.56
CA LEU A 78 10.05 0.11 35.37
C LEU A 78 8.85 0.84 34.78
N TYR A 79 7.77 0.11 34.52
CA TYR A 79 6.54 0.61 33.93
C TYR A 79 5.35 0.38 34.86
N GLU A 80 4.26 1.07 34.60
CA GLU A 80 2.99 0.91 35.29
C GLU A 80 1.87 0.94 34.23
N PRO A 81 0.90 0.01 34.27
CA PRO A 81 -0.19 0.02 33.32
C PRO A 81 -1.11 1.20 33.60
N SER A 82 -1.63 1.80 32.54
CA SER A 82 -2.72 2.77 32.64
C SER A 82 -4.03 2.07 32.98
N GLU A 83 -5.01 2.82 33.46
CA GLU A 83 -6.37 2.30 33.66
C GLU A 83 -6.97 1.79 32.34
N THR A 84 -6.77 2.54 31.26
CA THR A 84 -7.18 2.15 29.92
C THR A 84 -6.59 0.80 29.48
N ALA A 85 -5.32 0.52 29.79
CA ALA A 85 -4.73 -0.78 29.49
C ALA A 85 -5.36 -1.91 30.31
N ARG A 86 -5.73 -1.67 31.57
CA ARG A 86 -6.44 -2.65 32.39
C ARG A 86 -7.83 -2.94 31.85
N GLU A 87 -8.57 -1.91 31.44
CA GLU A 87 -9.88 -2.04 30.78
C GLU A 87 -9.78 -2.87 29.50
N ILE A 88 -8.78 -2.57 28.64
CA ILE A 88 -8.52 -3.34 27.41
C ILE A 88 -8.19 -4.80 27.73
N SER A 89 -7.32 -5.05 28.71
CA SER A 89 -6.99 -6.42 29.13
C SER A 89 -8.21 -7.18 29.64
N ALA A 90 -9.03 -6.54 30.48
CA ALA A 90 -10.24 -7.16 31.02
C ALA A 90 -11.26 -7.47 29.93
N ALA A 91 -11.37 -6.64 28.90
CA ALA A 91 -12.18 -6.93 27.71
C ALA A 91 -11.60 -8.10 26.90
N TRP A 92 -10.28 -8.14 26.74
CA TRP A 92 -9.58 -9.23 26.04
C TRP A 92 -9.74 -10.60 26.73
N ASP A 93 -9.78 -10.60 28.06
CA ASP A 93 -9.99 -11.82 28.86
C ASP A 93 -11.42 -12.38 28.69
N LYS A 94 -12.39 -11.56 28.27
CA LYS A 94 -13.74 -12.02 27.91
C LYS A 94 -13.77 -12.57 26.48
N ALA A 95 -13.30 -11.79 25.52
CA ALA A 95 -13.20 -12.16 24.12
C ALA A 95 -12.15 -11.33 23.39
N PRO A 96 -11.38 -11.90 22.45
CA PRO A 96 -10.41 -11.15 21.64
C PRO A 96 -11.02 -9.94 20.90
N GLU A 97 -12.24 -10.08 20.39
CA GLU A 97 -12.96 -9.04 19.65
C GLU A 97 -13.37 -7.87 20.55
N GLU A 98 -13.78 -8.16 21.80
CA GLU A 98 -14.08 -7.13 22.81
C GLU A 98 -12.81 -6.36 23.18
N GLY A 99 -11.69 -7.06 23.37
CA GLY A 99 -10.39 -6.44 23.61
C GLY A 99 -9.94 -5.54 22.46
N ALA A 100 -10.10 -6.00 21.22
CA ALA A 100 -9.81 -5.19 20.03
C ALA A 100 -10.72 -3.96 19.94
N HIS A 101 -12.02 -4.10 20.26
CA HIS A 101 -12.95 -2.97 20.31
C HIS A 101 -12.54 -1.93 21.36
N ALA A 102 -12.26 -2.36 22.60
CA ALA A 102 -11.81 -1.47 23.67
C ALA A 102 -10.51 -0.74 23.29
N LEU A 103 -9.59 -1.45 22.63
CA LEU A 103 -8.36 -0.84 22.12
C LEU A 103 -8.64 0.18 21.02
N ARG A 104 -9.58 -0.10 20.11
CA ARG A 104 -10.01 0.86 19.08
C ARG A 104 -10.54 2.16 19.68
N ASP A 105 -11.34 2.04 20.73
CA ASP A 105 -11.90 3.20 21.45
C ASP A 105 -10.81 4.03 22.13
N ALA A 106 -9.90 3.35 22.85
CA ALA A 106 -8.77 3.98 23.50
C ALA A 106 -7.86 4.74 22.52
N TRP A 107 -7.62 4.15 21.35
CA TRP A 107 -6.73 4.70 20.33
C TRP A 107 -7.41 5.63 19.33
N ARG A 108 -8.74 5.81 19.40
CA ARG A 108 -9.50 6.71 18.50
C ARG A 108 -8.98 8.15 18.51
N LYS A 109 -8.47 8.60 19.67
CA LYS A 109 -7.91 9.95 19.86
C LYS A 109 -6.43 10.06 19.46
N GLN A 110 -5.81 8.96 19.06
CA GLN A 110 -4.40 8.96 18.63
C GLN A 110 -4.27 9.61 17.26
N TRP A 111 -3.11 10.24 17.05
CA TRP A 111 -2.85 11.01 15.82
C TRP A 111 -2.98 10.15 14.55
N PHE A 112 -2.59 8.87 14.59
CA PHE A 112 -2.64 7.98 13.43
C PHE A 112 -4.07 7.55 13.10
N ALA A 113 -4.92 7.35 14.12
CA ALA A 113 -6.33 7.05 13.92
C ALA A 113 -7.06 8.23 13.27
N GLY A 114 -6.83 9.44 13.78
CA GLY A 114 -7.38 10.66 13.19
C GLY A 114 -6.89 10.89 11.75
N ALA A 115 -5.60 10.68 11.49
CA ALA A 115 -5.01 10.86 10.17
C ALA A 115 -5.50 9.84 9.14
N ALA A 116 -5.63 8.57 9.53
CA ALA A 116 -6.21 7.53 8.67
C ALA A 116 -7.67 7.83 8.34
N ARG A 117 -8.48 8.10 9.37
CA ARG A 117 -9.90 8.44 9.21
C ARG A 117 -10.09 9.64 8.28
N GLN A 118 -9.34 10.73 8.51
CA GLN A 118 -9.41 11.91 7.66
C GLN A 118 -9.05 11.57 6.21
N ARG A 119 -7.97 10.81 5.99
CA ARG A 119 -7.56 10.42 4.63
C ARG A 119 -8.65 9.60 3.95
N SER A 120 -9.23 8.60 4.61
CA SER A 120 -10.30 7.76 4.07
C SER A 120 -11.59 8.53 3.74
N LEU A 121 -11.83 9.69 4.37
CA LEU A 121 -12.98 10.55 4.06
C LEU A 121 -12.72 11.48 2.87
N GLU A 122 -11.49 11.95 2.71
CA GLU A 122 -11.14 12.93 1.67
C GLU A 122 -10.79 12.28 0.34
N HIS A 123 -10.13 11.11 0.37
CA HIS A 123 -9.55 10.48 -0.82
C HIS A 123 -9.47 8.95 -0.65
N PRO A 124 -9.29 8.20 -1.76
CA PRO A 124 -8.92 6.79 -1.66
C PRO A 124 -7.67 6.61 -0.77
N ALA A 125 -7.81 5.78 0.26
CA ALA A 125 -6.76 5.53 1.23
C ALA A 125 -5.96 4.28 0.83
N THR A 126 -5.09 4.42 -0.18
CA THR A 126 -4.13 3.35 -0.49
C THR A 126 -3.06 3.25 0.60
N ARG A 127 -2.41 2.09 0.69
CA ARG A 127 -1.27 1.90 1.59
C ARG A 127 -0.16 2.94 1.40
N ALA A 128 0.16 3.25 0.15
CA ALA A 128 1.20 4.22 -0.18
C ALA A 128 0.82 5.64 0.30
N ALA A 129 -0.44 6.06 0.08
CA ALA A 129 -0.92 7.36 0.50
C ALA A 129 -0.95 7.50 2.03
N LEU A 130 -1.45 6.49 2.76
CA LEU A 130 -1.42 6.48 4.23
C LEU A 130 0.02 6.50 4.76
N ARG A 131 0.92 5.73 4.14
CA ARG A 131 2.34 5.72 4.50
C ARG A 131 2.96 7.11 4.37
N GLN A 132 2.79 7.77 3.22
CA GLN A 132 3.30 9.12 3.00
C GLN A 132 2.72 10.12 4.01
N ARG A 133 1.40 10.06 4.26
CA ARG A 133 0.73 10.91 5.24
C ARG A 133 1.31 10.71 6.64
N PHE A 134 1.52 9.47 7.07
CA PHE A 134 2.05 9.17 8.40
C PHE A 134 3.53 9.58 8.54
N LEU A 135 4.34 9.40 7.50
CA LEU A 135 5.73 9.88 7.48
C LEU A 135 5.80 11.40 7.60
N ALA A 136 4.95 12.13 6.88
CA ALA A 136 4.86 13.58 6.97
C ALA A 136 4.49 14.05 8.39
N LEU A 137 3.56 13.35 9.05
CA LEU A 137 3.15 13.64 10.43
C LEU A 137 4.22 13.26 11.48
N ALA A 138 4.94 12.16 11.24
CA ALA A 138 6.04 11.72 12.10
C ALA A 138 7.29 12.61 11.95
N LYS A 139 7.39 13.36 10.84
CA LYS A 139 8.48 14.29 10.49
C LYS A 139 9.86 13.65 10.38
N VAL A 140 9.96 12.37 10.01
CA VAL A 140 11.28 11.72 9.88
C VAL A 140 11.36 10.79 8.66
N PRO A 141 12.36 10.99 7.77
CA PRO A 141 12.60 10.10 6.64
C PRO A 141 13.20 8.74 7.06
N GLY A 142 12.98 7.70 6.25
CA GLY A 142 13.57 6.37 6.47
C GLY A 142 12.78 5.46 7.43
N TYR A 143 11.68 5.94 8.00
CA TYR A 143 10.83 5.19 8.94
C TYR A 143 9.68 4.45 8.23
N GLU A 144 9.81 4.17 6.92
CA GLU A 144 8.77 3.55 6.10
C GLU A 144 8.34 2.20 6.71
N LYS A 145 9.30 1.39 7.15
CA LYS A 145 9.02 0.08 7.77
C LYS A 145 8.27 0.19 9.09
N ASN A 146 8.53 1.23 9.88
CA ASN A 146 7.83 1.48 11.14
C ASN A 146 6.40 1.93 10.89
N VAL A 147 6.19 2.76 9.87
CA VAL A 147 4.86 3.18 9.43
C VAL A 147 4.10 1.99 8.84
N ASP A 148 4.74 1.15 8.04
CA ASP A 148 4.13 -0.09 7.53
C ASP A 148 3.71 -1.01 8.67
N ARG A 149 4.56 -1.18 9.70
CA ARG A 149 4.20 -1.95 10.90
C ARG A 149 2.98 -1.36 11.61
N LEU A 150 2.85 -0.04 11.67
CA LEU A 150 1.68 0.62 12.24
C LEU A 150 0.43 0.34 11.41
N LEU A 151 0.52 0.39 10.07
CA LEU A 151 -0.59 0.07 9.19
C LEU A 151 -1.02 -1.40 9.35
N ASP A 152 -0.08 -2.33 9.40
CA ASP A 152 -0.37 -3.75 9.64
C ASP A 152 -1.08 -3.94 10.98
N LEU A 153 -0.63 -3.24 12.02
CA LEU A 153 -1.26 -3.28 13.33
C LEU A 153 -2.67 -2.67 13.30
N MET A 154 -2.88 -1.60 12.52
CA MET A 154 -4.20 -1.00 12.36
C MET A 154 -5.18 -1.92 11.61
N VAL A 155 -4.71 -2.65 10.61
CA VAL A 155 -5.51 -3.64 9.89
C VAL A 155 -5.89 -4.80 10.82
N GLU A 156 -4.90 -5.38 11.49
CA GLU A 156 -5.10 -6.52 12.40
C GLU A 156 -6.04 -6.18 13.57
N LEU A 157 -5.99 -4.95 14.08
CA LEU A 157 -6.88 -4.47 15.14
C LEU A 157 -8.25 -4.00 14.61
N GLY A 158 -8.49 -4.06 13.30
CA GLY A 158 -9.75 -3.68 12.67
C GLY A 158 -10.03 -2.18 12.66
N PHE A 159 -9.00 -1.32 12.63
CA PHE A 159 -9.18 0.10 12.29
C PHE A 159 -9.34 0.32 10.79
N LEU A 160 -8.59 -0.47 10.02
CA LEU A 160 -8.55 -0.41 8.57
C LEU A 160 -9.01 -1.77 8.03
N VAL A 161 -9.88 -1.75 7.04
CA VAL A 161 -10.27 -2.94 6.28
C VAL A 161 -9.61 -2.84 4.92
N GLU A 162 -8.82 -3.85 4.56
CA GLU A 162 -8.19 -3.93 3.24
C GLU A 162 -9.22 -4.44 2.23
N GLU A 163 -9.46 -3.66 1.18
CA GLU A 163 -10.34 -4.02 0.07
C GLU A 163 -9.55 -4.73 -1.04
N PRO A 164 -10.21 -5.55 -1.89
CA PRO A 164 -9.53 -6.33 -2.94
C PRO A 164 -8.70 -5.49 -3.92
N GLU A 165 -9.08 -4.24 -4.13
CA GLU A 165 -8.41 -3.29 -5.03
C GLU A 165 -7.20 -2.59 -4.38
N GLY A 166 -6.82 -2.98 -3.15
CA GLY A 166 -5.67 -2.43 -2.43
C GLY A 166 -5.94 -1.08 -1.74
N PHE A 167 -7.21 -0.70 -1.63
CA PHE A 167 -7.67 0.44 -0.84
C PHE A 167 -7.90 0.02 0.62
N PHE A 168 -7.81 0.99 1.52
CA PHE A 168 -8.22 0.82 2.91
C PHE A 168 -9.50 1.60 3.19
N GLN A 169 -10.49 0.89 3.73
CA GLN A 169 -11.66 1.52 4.31
C GLN A 169 -11.44 1.75 5.81
N TRP A 170 -11.86 2.91 6.30
CA TRP A 170 -11.92 3.16 7.75
C TRP A 170 -13.10 2.38 8.34
N TYR A 171 -12.85 1.55 9.36
CA TYR A 171 -13.92 0.82 10.03
C TYR A 171 -14.75 1.76 10.92
N GLU A 172 -15.99 2.04 10.50
CA GLU A 172 -16.90 2.91 11.26
C GLU A 172 -17.54 2.26 12.48
N GLY A 173 -17.42 0.93 12.67
CA GLY A 173 -18.07 0.21 13.78
C GLY A 173 -17.57 0.59 15.18
N ALA A 174 -16.70 1.58 15.32
CA ALA A 174 -16.43 2.27 16.57
C ALA A 174 -17.49 3.36 16.91
N ASN A 175 -18.25 3.85 15.93
CA ASN A 175 -19.34 4.82 16.13
C ASN A 175 -20.73 4.18 16.18
N SER A 176 -20.86 2.90 15.84
CA SER A 176 -22.16 2.21 15.74
C SER A 176 -22.62 1.62 17.08
N ALA A 177 -22.69 2.47 18.11
CA ALA A 177 -23.54 2.23 19.27
C ALA A 177 -24.71 3.23 19.22
N SER A 178 -25.56 3.10 18.19
CA SER A 178 -26.96 3.57 18.09
C SER A 178 -27.31 3.90 16.64
N ALA A 179 -27.89 2.93 15.93
CA ALA A 179 -29.06 3.15 15.07
C ALA A 179 -29.44 1.80 14.45
N ASN A 180 -30.70 1.41 14.66
CA ASN A 180 -31.40 0.31 13.99
C ASN A 180 -31.06 -1.10 14.49
N GLY A 181 -31.42 -1.34 15.74
CA GLY A 181 -32.04 -2.62 16.07
C GLY A 181 -33.41 -2.68 15.40
N GLU A 182 -33.50 -3.39 14.28
CA GLU A 182 -34.77 -3.93 13.80
C GLU A 182 -34.60 -5.45 13.79
N ALA A 183 -34.90 -6.04 14.95
CA ALA A 183 -35.08 -7.46 15.06
C ALA A 183 -36.41 -7.82 14.35
N PRO A 184 -36.44 -8.84 13.47
CA PRO A 184 -37.69 -9.29 12.90
C PRO A 184 -38.50 -9.94 14.02
N THR A 185 -39.62 -9.31 14.35
CA THR A 185 -40.58 -9.84 15.31
C THR A 185 -41.26 -11.04 14.68
N THR A 186 -41.06 -12.20 15.29
CA THR A 186 -41.79 -13.44 15.04
C THR A 186 -43.26 -13.25 15.39
N GLY A 187 -44.06 -12.87 14.40
CA GLY A 187 -45.52 -12.92 14.42
C GLY A 187 -46.02 -14.11 13.64
N SER A 188 -46.18 -15.23 14.32
CA SER A 188 -46.99 -16.37 13.87
C SER A 188 -48.46 -15.97 13.94
N ASP A 189 -49.15 -15.92 12.80
CA ASP A 189 -50.58 -16.23 12.73
C ASP A 189 -50.96 -16.58 11.29
N GLY A 190 -51.55 -17.78 11.15
CA GLY A 190 -51.89 -18.38 9.88
C GLY A 190 -53.21 -17.88 9.31
N HIS A 191 -53.26 -17.73 7.99
CA HIS A 191 -54.50 -17.96 7.25
C HIS A 191 -54.21 -18.57 5.88
N GLU A 192 -54.92 -19.67 5.63
CA GLU A 192 -54.90 -20.46 4.42
C GLU A 192 -55.51 -19.70 3.23
N GLY A 193 -55.05 -20.05 2.03
CA GLY A 193 -55.95 -20.16 0.89
C GLY A 193 -55.54 -19.45 -0.40
N ARG A 194 -55.31 -20.28 -1.42
CA ARG A 194 -55.65 -20.08 -2.84
C ARG A 194 -54.51 -19.71 -3.80
N ALA A 195 -54.06 -20.74 -4.54
CA ALA A 195 -53.50 -20.68 -5.89
C ALA A 195 -54.63 -20.76 -6.94
N PRO A 196 -54.35 -20.80 -8.27
CA PRO A 196 -53.42 -20.01 -9.09
C PRO A 196 -54.17 -19.33 -10.27
N GLN A 197 -53.52 -18.42 -11.02
CA GLN A 197 -54.01 -18.04 -12.34
C GLN A 197 -52.85 -17.77 -13.31
N GLU A 198 -52.83 -18.58 -14.37
CA GLU A 198 -51.99 -18.50 -15.56
C GLU A 198 -52.57 -17.54 -16.61
N GLU A 199 -51.79 -17.35 -17.68
CA GLU A 199 -52.10 -16.76 -19.01
C GLU A 199 -52.08 -15.22 -19.09
N GLY A 200 -51.40 -14.55 -20.03
CA GLY A 200 -50.68 -14.99 -21.23
C GLY A 200 -50.28 -13.78 -22.10
N GLN A 201 -49.77 -14.07 -23.30
CA GLN A 201 -49.50 -13.20 -24.49
C GLN A 201 -48.22 -12.33 -24.44
N GLU A 202 -47.21 -12.53 -25.31
CA GLU A 202 -47.10 -12.61 -26.79
C GLU A 202 -47.09 -11.25 -27.53
N HIS A 203 -46.25 -11.18 -28.58
CA HIS A 203 -45.93 -10.09 -29.53
C HIS A 203 -44.75 -9.18 -29.15
N ALA A 204 -43.79 -8.83 -30.01
CA ALA A 204 -43.50 -9.04 -31.44
C ALA A 204 -41.98 -8.78 -31.65
N ALA A 205 -41.22 -9.59 -32.38
CA ALA A 205 -40.85 -9.40 -33.79
C ALA A 205 -40.44 -7.98 -34.19
N SER A 206 -39.14 -7.78 -34.48
CA SER A 206 -38.65 -6.86 -35.51
C SER A 206 -37.31 -7.39 -36.02
N GLU A 207 -37.36 -7.86 -37.26
CA GLU A 207 -36.26 -8.18 -38.16
C GLU A 207 -35.72 -6.88 -38.81
N ASP A 208 -34.61 -7.03 -39.53
CA ASP A 208 -34.02 -6.12 -40.53
C ASP A 208 -33.23 -4.90 -40.01
N ASP A 209 -31.90 -4.89 -40.20
CA ASP A 209 -31.38 -4.47 -41.51
C ASP A 209 -29.88 -4.82 -41.66
N GLU A 210 -29.56 -5.43 -42.79
CA GLU A 210 -28.21 -5.66 -43.29
C GLU A 210 -27.72 -4.37 -43.96
N GLU A 211 -26.52 -3.86 -43.64
CA GLU A 211 -25.70 -3.22 -44.68
C GLU A 211 -24.22 -3.59 -44.57
N GLN A 212 -23.83 -4.30 -45.61
CA GLN A 212 -22.50 -4.71 -46.02
C GLN A 212 -21.79 -3.51 -46.67
N SER A 213 -20.54 -3.21 -46.28
CA SER A 213 -19.62 -2.51 -47.19
C SER A 213 -18.15 -2.77 -46.87
N VAL A 214 -17.41 -3.00 -47.96
CA VAL A 214 -16.06 -3.56 -48.11
C VAL A 214 -15.02 -2.39 -48.21
N PRO A 215 -13.71 -2.59 -48.49
CA PRO A 215 -12.63 -1.89 -47.79
C PRO A 215 -11.99 -0.74 -48.61
N GLY A 216 -11.60 0.34 -47.94
CA GLY A 216 -10.88 1.49 -48.52
C GLY A 216 -9.36 1.49 -48.25
N PRO A 217 -8.55 2.27 -48.98
CA PRO A 217 -7.30 1.81 -49.58
C PRO A 217 -6.03 1.97 -48.74
N ARG A 218 -5.06 1.10 -49.02
CA ARG A 218 -3.64 1.24 -48.67
C ARG A 218 -3.12 2.61 -49.15
N GLN A 219 -2.58 3.40 -48.22
CA GLN A 219 -1.68 4.50 -48.57
C GLN A 219 -0.24 4.09 -48.27
N SER A 220 0.57 4.26 -49.31
CA SER A 220 1.97 3.95 -49.41
C SER A 220 2.82 4.79 -48.45
N GLU A 221 3.84 4.13 -47.92
CA GLU A 221 4.99 4.75 -47.27
C GLU A 221 5.75 5.60 -48.31
N GLU A 222 5.94 6.88 -47.99
CA GLU A 222 6.89 7.73 -48.72
C GLU A 222 7.96 8.24 -47.75
N ASN A 223 9.19 7.89 -48.11
CA ASN A 223 10.45 8.32 -47.53
C ASN A 223 10.45 9.79 -47.10
N THR A 224 10.83 10.06 -45.86
CA THR A 224 11.54 11.30 -45.53
C THR A 224 12.78 10.94 -44.73
N THR A 225 13.87 10.80 -45.47
CA THR A 225 15.24 10.73 -44.97
C THR A 225 15.64 12.14 -44.52
N GLY A 226 16.02 12.30 -43.25
CA GLY A 226 16.67 13.52 -42.75
C GLY A 226 15.88 14.24 -41.67
N ALA A 227 16.04 13.81 -40.42
CA ALA A 227 15.73 14.64 -39.27
C ALA A 227 16.80 14.42 -38.20
N GLY A 228 17.52 15.50 -37.90
CA GLY A 228 18.57 15.54 -36.88
C GLY A 228 18.03 15.17 -35.50
N PHE A 229 18.92 14.61 -34.68
CA PHE A 229 18.68 14.14 -33.33
C PHE A 229 18.23 15.30 -32.42
N GLY A 230 16.93 15.39 -32.26
CA GLY A 230 16.22 16.33 -31.40
C GLY A 230 14.73 16.02 -31.39
N GLN A 231 14.35 14.73 -31.43
CA GLN A 231 12.96 14.34 -31.22
C GLN A 231 12.59 14.68 -29.78
N ASP A 232 11.81 15.74 -29.64
CA ASP A 232 11.17 16.15 -28.40
C ASP A 232 10.42 14.94 -27.82
N ALA A 233 10.74 14.58 -26.57
CA ALA A 233 10.05 13.50 -25.86
C ALA A 233 8.52 13.72 -25.89
N GLY A 234 8.08 14.99 -25.94
CA GLY A 234 6.69 15.36 -26.15
C GLY A 234 6.08 14.82 -27.45
N GLN A 235 6.82 14.75 -28.56
CA GLN A 235 6.33 14.23 -29.85
C GLN A 235 6.23 12.69 -29.89
N LEU A 236 7.15 11.98 -29.24
CA LEU A 236 7.08 10.51 -29.14
C LEU A 236 5.91 10.06 -28.26
N LEU A 237 5.66 10.83 -27.19
CA LEU A 237 4.55 10.60 -26.26
C LEU A 237 3.21 10.97 -26.93
N SER A 238 3.09 12.14 -27.56
CA SER A 238 1.82 12.60 -28.16
C SER A 238 1.35 11.79 -29.38
N ARG A 239 2.25 11.10 -30.09
CA ARG A 239 1.88 10.25 -31.24
C ARG A 239 1.36 8.86 -30.85
N ARG A 240 1.57 8.42 -29.60
CA ARG A 240 1.20 7.08 -29.12
C ARG A 240 0.39 7.03 -27.82
N LEU A 241 0.33 8.12 -27.05
CA LEU A 241 -0.58 8.27 -25.92
C LEU A 241 -1.94 8.71 -26.44
N GLY A 242 -2.95 7.85 -26.29
CA GLY A 242 -4.32 8.33 -26.32
C GLY A 242 -4.50 9.32 -25.17
N MET A 243 -4.59 10.62 -25.49
CA MET A 243 -4.66 11.69 -24.47
C MET A 243 -5.79 11.47 -23.47
N GLY A 244 -6.83 10.69 -23.78
CA GLY A 244 -8.01 10.47 -22.94
C GLY A 244 -7.74 9.88 -21.55
N GLU A 245 -6.74 9.01 -21.39
CA GLU A 245 -6.46 8.34 -20.10
C GLU A 245 -5.53 9.18 -19.20
N ALA A 246 -4.72 10.06 -19.79
CA ALA A 246 -3.80 10.92 -19.05
C ALA A 246 -4.53 12.01 -18.22
N TRP A 247 -5.80 12.31 -18.52
CA TRP A 247 -6.60 13.30 -17.78
C TRP A 247 -7.09 12.80 -16.42
N HIS A 248 -7.01 11.50 -16.16
CA HIS A 248 -7.45 10.90 -14.90
C HIS A 248 -6.31 10.69 -13.89
N LEU A 249 -5.07 10.96 -14.28
CA LEU A 249 -3.92 10.85 -13.39
C LEU A 249 -3.95 11.99 -12.36
N ASP A 250 -3.82 11.64 -11.10
CA ASP A 250 -3.57 12.65 -10.07
C ASP A 250 -2.14 13.21 -10.17
N ALA A 251 -1.84 14.28 -9.42
CA ALA A 251 -0.54 14.95 -9.51
C ALA A 251 0.64 14.04 -9.11
N ASP A 252 0.42 13.09 -8.21
CA ASP A 252 1.45 12.16 -7.74
C ASP A 252 1.67 11.05 -8.78
N GLU A 253 0.60 10.53 -9.38
CA GLU A 253 0.63 9.56 -10.49
C GLU A 253 1.30 10.16 -11.74
N ALA A 254 0.96 11.40 -12.09
CA ALA A 254 1.61 12.12 -13.18
C ALA A 254 3.11 12.32 -12.92
N THR A 255 3.49 12.61 -11.67
CA THR A 255 4.90 12.75 -11.26
C THR A 255 5.64 11.41 -11.33
N ALA A 256 5.01 10.32 -10.87
CA ALA A 256 5.58 8.98 -10.94
C ALA A 256 5.77 8.52 -12.40
N LEU A 257 4.78 8.74 -13.26
CA LEU A 257 4.86 8.47 -14.70
C LEU A 257 5.98 9.30 -15.35
N HIS A 258 6.07 10.59 -15.02
CA HIS A 258 7.12 11.47 -15.53
C HIS A 258 8.52 10.98 -15.14
N HIS A 259 8.73 10.63 -13.86
CA HIS A 259 10.01 10.09 -13.40
C HIS A 259 10.37 8.78 -14.11
N HIS A 260 9.38 7.90 -14.33
CA HIS A 260 9.59 6.63 -15.00
C HIS A 260 9.98 6.80 -16.47
N VAL A 261 9.21 7.60 -17.22
CA VAL A 261 9.51 7.90 -18.63
C VAL A 261 10.89 8.56 -18.75
N THR A 262 11.23 9.47 -17.84
CA THR A 262 12.56 10.12 -17.80
C THR A 262 13.68 9.11 -17.52
N GLY A 263 13.47 8.17 -16.60
CA GLY A 263 14.41 7.09 -16.31
C GLY A 263 14.64 6.17 -17.51
N LEU A 264 13.55 5.77 -18.19
CA LEU A 264 13.60 4.91 -19.37
C LEU A 264 14.30 5.60 -20.55
N LEU A 265 14.01 6.90 -20.79
CA LEU A 265 14.71 7.71 -21.78
C LEU A 265 16.22 7.83 -21.48
N THR A 266 16.59 7.97 -20.20
CA THR A 266 18.00 8.04 -19.80
C THR A 266 18.74 6.73 -20.11
N VAL A 267 18.12 5.58 -19.80
CA VAL A 267 18.68 4.26 -20.09
C VAL A 267 18.81 4.04 -21.60
N LEU A 268 17.77 4.35 -22.38
CA LEU A 268 17.80 4.24 -23.83
C LEU A 268 18.87 5.15 -24.46
N SER A 269 19.02 6.38 -23.97
CA SER A 269 20.06 7.31 -24.43
C SER A 269 21.47 6.77 -24.15
N ALA A 270 21.69 6.19 -22.97
CA ALA A 270 22.96 5.58 -22.62
C ALA A 270 23.26 4.35 -23.49
N LEU A 271 22.27 3.50 -23.75
CA LEU A 271 22.40 2.34 -24.65
C LEU A 271 22.73 2.78 -26.08
N HIS A 272 22.08 3.83 -26.58
CA HIS A 272 22.31 4.35 -27.93
C HIS A 272 23.71 4.96 -28.08
N THR A 273 24.13 5.76 -27.11
CA THR A 273 25.47 6.37 -27.07
C THR A 273 26.56 5.28 -27.08
N ARG A 274 26.34 4.21 -26.32
CA ARG A 274 27.27 3.08 -26.25
C ARG A 274 27.31 2.27 -27.55
N ALA A 275 26.16 1.99 -28.15
CA ALA A 275 26.09 1.29 -29.43
C ALA A 275 26.77 2.07 -30.57
N ALA A 276 26.65 3.40 -30.57
CA ALA A 276 27.33 4.27 -31.51
C ALA A 276 28.86 4.26 -31.32
N ALA A 277 29.34 4.23 -30.07
CA ALA A 277 30.77 4.15 -29.76
C ALA A 277 31.38 2.80 -30.14
N ASP A 278 30.63 1.71 -29.96
CA ASP A 278 31.08 0.33 -30.20
C ASP A 278 30.84 -0.15 -31.65
N GLY A 279 30.26 0.69 -32.51
CA GLY A 279 29.97 0.37 -33.92
C GLY A 279 29.04 -0.83 -34.13
N THR A 280 28.36 -1.27 -33.07
CA THR A 280 27.52 -2.47 -33.07
C THR A 280 26.07 -2.03 -33.06
N PRO A 281 25.27 -2.32 -34.10
CA PRO A 281 23.87 -1.91 -34.12
C PRO A 281 23.11 -2.56 -32.97
N LEU A 282 22.29 -1.77 -32.27
CA LEU A 282 21.35 -2.31 -31.28
C LEU A 282 20.41 -3.28 -31.99
N LYS A 283 20.12 -4.41 -31.34
CA LYS A 283 19.09 -5.32 -31.83
C LYS A 283 17.77 -4.55 -31.96
N PRO A 284 17.04 -4.68 -33.08
CA PRO A 284 15.79 -3.96 -33.30
C PRO A 284 14.74 -4.27 -32.22
N GLU A 285 14.81 -5.45 -31.62
CA GLU A 285 14.01 -5.91 -30.47
C GLU A 285 14.17 -5.03 -29.23
N LEU A 286 15.34 -4.40 -29.02
CA LEU A 286 15.59 -3.48 -27.90
C LEU A 286 15.13 -2.05 -28.19
N THR A 287 14.79 -1.76 -29.45
CA THR A 287 14.28 -0.46 -29.90
C THR A 287 12.77 -0.46 -30.14
N ALA A 288 12.15 -1.65 -30.21
CA ALA A 288 10.70 -1.77 -30.16
C ALA A 288 10.23 -1.50 -28.72
N PRO A 289 9.15 -0.71 -28.52
CA PRO A 289 8.57 -0.57 -27.19
C PRO A 289 8.12 -1.96 -26.72
N LEU A 290 8.82 -2.47 -25.69
CA LEU A 290 8.58 -3.80 -25.10
C LEU A 290 7.16 -3.95 -24.54
N TRP A 291 6.48 -2.84 -24.27
CA TRP A 291 5.11 -2.79 -23.78
C TRP A 291 4.35 -1.62 -24.41
N SER A 292 3.07 -1.86 -24.69
CA SER A 292 2.09 -0.81 -24.96
C SER A 292 1.73 -0.07 -23.66
N LEU A 293 1.19 1.15 -23.79
CA LEU A 293 0.79 1.95 -22.64
C LEU A 293 -0.36 1.30 -21.85
N ALA A 294 -1.26 0.60 -22.54
CA ALA A 294 -2.32 -0.18 -21.91
C ALA A 294 -1.75 -1.31 -21.06
N GLU A 295 -0.69 -1.97 -21.52
CA GLU A 295 0.01 -3.00 -20.73
C GLU A 295 0.73 -2.38 -19.53
N ILE A 296 1.36 -1.22 -19.68
CA ILE A 296 2.02 -0.51 -18.56
C ILE A 296 0.99 -0.01 -17.53
N ALA A 297 -0.19 0.43 -17.97
CA ALA A 297 -1.27 0.89 -17.10
C ALA A 297 -2.00 -0.27 -16.39
N ALA A 298 -2.06 -1.44 -17.02
CA ALA A 298 -2.67 -2.65 -16.45
C ALA A 298 -1.71 -3.45 -15.56
N MET A 299 -0.39 -3.18 -15.61
CA MET A 299 0.61 -3.84 -14.77
C MET A 299 0.39 -3.50 -13.31
N ASP A 300 0.32 -4.53 -12.47
CA ASP A 300 0.33 -4.32 -11.04
C ASP A 300 1.71 -3.81 -10.56
N ARG A 301 1.74 -3.23 -9.37
CA ARG A 301 2.96 -2.65 -8.80
C ARG A 301 4.09 -3.68 -8.59
N ALA A 302 3.76 -4.95 -8.40
CA ALA A 302 4.75 -6.01 -8.24
C ALA A 302 5.40 -6.36 -9.60
N GLU A 303 4.61 -6.47 -10.67
CA GLU A 303 5.10 -6.54 -12.05
C GLU A 303 5.93 -5.31 -12.44
N TRP A 304 5.56 -4.14 -11.94
CA TRP A 304 6.29 -2.89 -12.17
C TRP A 304 7.70 -2.90 -11.54
N LEU A 305 7.81 -3.45 -10.32
CA LEU A 305 9.09 -3.60 -9.61
C LEU A 305 9.94 -4.72 -10.20
N ASP A 306 9.32 -5.81 -10.67
CA ASP A 306 10.02 -6.87 -11.38
C ASP A 306 10.50 -6.40 -12.76
N THR A 307 9.77 -5.50 -13.43
CA THR A 307 10.21 -4.89 -14.69
C THR A 307 11.42 -3.97 -14.46
N HIS A 308 11.41 -3.16 -13.40
CA HIS A 308 12.58 -2.35 -13.01
C HIS A 308 13.77 -3.24 -12.60
N ARG A 309 13.51 -4.37 -11.94
CA ARG A 309 14.51 -5.39 -11.62
C ARG A 309 15.06 -6.06 -12.87
N LEU A 310 14.23 -6.31 -13.87
CA LEU A 310 14.61 -6.86 -15.17
C LEU A 310 15.46 -5.85 -15.96
N ILE A 311 15.13 -4.56 -15.92
CA ILE A 311 15.93 -3.47 -16.51
C ILE A 311 17.29 -3.36 -15.80
N GLN A 312 17.32 -3.42 -14.46
CA GLN A 312 18.57 -3.44 -13.71
C GLN A 312 19.38 -4.72 -13.95
N GLN A 313 18.71 -5.87 -14.08
CA GLN A 313 19.33 -7.13 -14.45
C GLN A 313 19.89 -7.04 -15.86
N LEU A 314 19.17 -6.55 -16.86
CA LEU A 314 19.68 -6.34 -18.22
C LEU A 314 20.86 -5.35 -18.23
N GLY A 315 20.81 -4.29 -17.42
CA GLY A 315 21.94 -3.38 -17.21
C GLY A 315 23.16 -4.05 -16.55
N ALA A 316 22.96 -5.07 -15.72
CA ALA A 316 24.00 -5.77 -14.96
C ALA A 316 24.49 -7.08 -15.62
N THR A 317 23.66 -7.77 -16.39
CA THR A 317 23.90 -9.08 -17.03
C THR A 317 24.37 -8.94 -18.48
N THR A 318 24.69 -7.74 -18.94
CA THR A 318 25.37 -7.54 -20.22
C THR A 318 26.88 -7.33 -20.03
N PRO A 319 27.69 -8.35 -19.65
CA PRO A 319 29.04 -8.38 -20.15
C PRO A 319 28.92 -8.72 -21.65
N LEU A 320 29.24 -7.74 -22.50
CA LEU A 320 29.56 -7.99 -23.90
C LEU A 320 30.78 -8.91 -23.93
N ARG A 321 30.55 -10.22 -23.78
CA ARG A 321 31.53 -11.21 -24.18
C ARG A 321 31.58 -11.09 -25.69
N LYS A 322 32.64 -10.47 -26.21
CA LYS A 322 33.00 -10.54 -27.62
C LYS A 322 32.91 -12.02 -27.99
N GLU A 323 31.93 -12.39 -28.81
CA GLU A 323 32.05 -13.65 -29.54
C GLU A 323 33.28 -13.46 -30.41
N SER A 324 34.40 -14.04 -29.97
CA SER A 324 35.58 -14.16 -30.79
C SER A 324 35.15 -14.93 -32.01
N THR A 325 34.94 -14.24 -33.13
CA THR A 325 34.93 -14.83 -34.45
C THR A 325 36.28 -15.50 -34.65
N THR A 326 36.34 -16.79 -34.35
CA THR A 326 37.43 -17.68 -34.75
C THR A 326 37.44 -17.73 -36.26
N ASN A 327 38.49 -17.13 -36.85
CA ASN A 327 38.97 -17.49 -38.18
C ASN A 327 39.75 -18.81 -38.09
#